data_AF-A0A522B831-F1
#
_entry.id   AF-A0A522B831-F1
#
_cell.length_a   1.000
_cell.length_b   1.000
_cell.length_c   1.000
_cell.angle_alpha   90.00
_cell.angle_beta   90.00
_cell.angle_gamma   90.00
#
_symmetry.space_group_name_H-M   'P 1'
#
loop_
_entity.id
_entity.type
_entity.pdbx_description
1 polymer ?
#
loop_
_entity_poly.entity_id
_entity_poly.type
_entity_poly.pdbx_seq_one_letter_code
_entity_poly.pdbx_strand_id
1 'polypeptide(L)'
;MSSDFALQLAAQLLWNAALIGAPVLGITLAVGLLISVFQAVTQIQEMSLSFVPKLLAAVLALVVFGPWMLKRLVGFATTLIASIPSWV
;
A
#
# COMPACT_ATOMS: atom_id res chain seq x y z
N MET A 1 21.51 -7.50 21.21
CA MET A 1 20.17 -7.33 20.59
C MET A 1 19.21 -8.30 21.27
N SER A 2 18.25 -7.81 22.06
CA SER A 2 17.22 -8.65 22.66
C SER A 2 16.21 -9.09 21.60
N SER A 3 15.62 -10.29 21.75
CA SER A 3 14.58 -10.80 20.84
C SER A 3 13.38 -9.84 20.75
N ASP A 4 13.05 -9.16 21.85
CA ASP A 4 11.99 -8.13 21.91
C ASP A 4 12.27 -6.94 20.99
N PHE A 5 13.53 -6.52 20.86
CA PHE A 5 13.90 -5.41 19.99
C PHE A 5 13.71 -5.76 18.51
N ALA A 6 14.11 -6.97 18.11
CA ALA A 6 13.90 -7.45 16.75
C ALA A 6 12.41 -7.54 16.39
N LEU A 7 11.58 -8.01 17.34
CA LEU A 7 10.13 -8.06 17.16
C LEU A 7 9.50 -6.67 17.03
N GLN A 8 9.94 -5.70 17.84
CA GLN A 8 9.46 -4.32 17.74
C GLN A 8 9.83 -3.67 16.39
N LEU A 9 11.05 -3.90 15.92
CA LEU A 9 11.50 -3.39 14.63
C LEU A 9 10.69 -3.98 13.47
N ALA A 10 10.43 -5.30 13.51
CA ALA A 10 9.59 -5.98 12.54
C ALA A 10 8.15 -5.44 12.55
N ALA A 11 7.57 -5.20 13.73
CA ALA A 11 6.24 -4.61 13.86
C ALA A 11 6.17 -3.20 13.25
N GLN A 12 7.17 -2.36 13.51
CA GLN A 12 7.25 -1.02 12.91
C GLN A 12 7.40 -1.07 11.39
N LEU A 13 8.18 -2.03 10.86
CA LEU A 13 8.35 -2.23 9.43
C LEU A 13 7.02 -2.62 8.77
N LEU A 14 6.32 -3.62 9.31
CA LEU A 14 5.02 -4.06 8.81
C LEU A 14 3.98 -2.95 8.89
N TRP A 15 3.97 -2.18 9.98
CA TRP A 15 3.06 -1.05 10.13
C TRP A 15 3.30 0.04 9.08
N ASN A 16 4.56 0.42 8.83
CA ASN A 16 4.85 1.40 7.79
C ASN A 16 4.54 0.86 6.39
N ALA A 17 4.82 -0.42 6.12
CA ALA A 17 4.46 -1.04 4.84
C ALA A 17 2.94 -1.02 4.62
N ALA A 18 2.15 -1.38 5.63
CA ALA A 18 0.69 -1.33 5.57
C ALA A 18 0.19 0.11 5.35
N LEU A 19 0.73 1.10 6.06
CA LEU A 19 0.32 2.50 5.94
C LEU A 19 0.64 3.07 4.54
N ILE A 20 1.80 2.72 3.98
CA ILE A 20 2.22 3.14 2.64
C ILE A 20 1.35 2.48 1.57
N GLY A 21 1.01 1.20 1.73
CA GLY A 21 0.15 0.46 0.80
C GLY A 21 -1.34 0.79 0.90
N ALA A 22 -1.81 1.26 2.06
CA ALA A 22 -3.21 1.55 2.35
C ALA A 22 -3.94 2.40 1.30
N PRO A 23 -3.42 3.55 0.82
CA PRO A 23 -4.15 4.36 -0.17
C PRO A 23 -4.38 3.63 -1.49
N VAL A 24 -3.36 2.90 -1.99
CA VAL A 24 -3.47 2.14 -3.24
C VAL A 24 -4.43 0.96 -3.08
N LEU A 25 -4.31 0.22 -1.98
CA LEU A 25 -5.20 -0.90 -1.66
C LEU A 25 -6.65 -0.42 -1.47
N GLY A 26 -6.87 0.66 -0.72
CA GLY A 26 -8.20 1.20 -0.47
C GLY A 26 -8.91 1.65 -1.74
N ILE A 27 -8.20 2.37 -2.62
CA ILE A 27 -8.75 2.84 -3.90
C ILE A 27 -9.04 1.68 -4.84
N THR A 28 -8.09 0.74 -4.98
CA THR A 28 -8.28 -0.43 -5.87
C THR A 28 -9.39 -1.36 -5.38
N LEU A 29 -9.55 -1.53 -4.08
CA LEU A 29 -10.65 -2.29 -3.48
C LEU A 29 -11.99 -1.60 -3.72
N ALA A 30 -12.09 -0.29 -3.47
CA ALA A 30 -13.33 0.46 -3.68
C ALA A 30 -13.79 0.41 -5.14
N VAL A 31 -12.87 0.69 -6.08
CA VAL A 31 -13.16 0.61 -7.51
C VAL A 31 -13.50 -0.81 -7.93
N GLY A 32 -12.76 -1.79 -7.42
CA GLY A 32 -13.04 -3.18 -7.76
C GLY A 32 -14.39 -3.69 -7.26
N LEU A 33 -14.81 -3.24 -6.08
CA LEU A 33 -16.12 -3.54 -5.53
C LEU A 33 -17.23 -2.89 -6.35
N LEU A 34 -17.10 -1.59 -6.68
CA LEU A 34 -18.07 -0.89 -7.54
C LEU A 34 -18.27 -1.60 -8.88
N ILE A 35 -17.17 -2.02 -9.52
CA ILE A 35 -17.24 -2.74 -10.80
C ILE A 35 -17.86 -4.13 -10.62
N SER A 36 -17.53 -4.86 -9.55
CA SER A 36 -18.14 -6.18 -9.31
C SER A 36 -19.66 -6.10 -9.14
N VAL A 37 -20.16 -5.05 -8.48
CA VAL A 37 -21.61 -4.81 -8.35
C VAL A 37 -22.22 -4.49 -9.71
N PHE A 38 -21.57 -3.62 -10.50
CA PHE A 38 -22.03 -3.29 -11.86
C PHE A 38 -22.08 -4.52 -12.77
N GLN A 39 -21.06 -5.37 -12.71
CA GLN A 39 -21.00 -6.63 -13.45
C GLN A 39 -22.10 -7.60 -13.02
N ALA A 40 -22.37 -7.70 -11.72
CA ALA A 40 -23.43 -8.55 -11.20
C ALA A 40 -24.83 -8.08 -11.64
N VAL A 41 -25.10 -6.77 -11.59
CA VAL A 41 -26.40 -6.19 -11.96
C VAL A 41 -26.66 -6.28 -13.46
N THR A 42 -25.64 -6.10 -14.29
CA THR A 42 -25.77 -6.14 -15.75
C THR A 42 -25.61 -7.54 -16.35
N GLN A 43 -25.23 -8.54 -15.54
CA GLN A 43 -24.87 -9.90 -15.97
C GLN A 43 -23.70 -9.97 -16.98
N ILE A 44 -22.91 -8.88 -17.12
CA ILE A 44 -21.73 -8.84 -18.00
C ILE A 44 -20.51 -9.28 -17.18
N GLN A 45 -20.05 -10.51 -17.41
CA GLN A 45 -18.88 -11.09 -16.73
C GLN A 45 -17.62 -11.09 -17.61
N GLU A 46 -17.35 -9.95 -18.25
CA GLU A 46 -16.16 -9.77 -19.07
C GLU A 46 -14.93 -9.48 -18.21
N MET A 47 -13.91 -10.35 -18.29
CA MET A 47 -12.70 -10.26 -17.48
C MET A 47 -11.96 -8.93 -17.68
N SER A 48 -11.93 -8.41 -18.91
CA SER A 48 -11.29 -7.15 -19.30
C SER A 48 -11.94 -5.92 -18.63
N LEU A 49 -13.26 -5.93 -18.49
CA LEU A 49 -14.05 -4.84 -17.91
C LEU A 49 -13.78 -4.69 -16.41
N SER A 50 -13.40 -5.78 -15.73
CA SER A 50 -12.98 -5.75 -14.33
C SER A 50 -11.54 -5.23 -14.14
N PHE A 51 -10.68 -5.48 -15.13
CA PHE A 51 -9.24 -5.27 -15.00
C PHE A 51 -8.83 -3.83 -15.31
N VAL A 52 -9.30 -3.28 -16.44
CA VAL A 52 -8.85 -1.97 -16.93
C VAL A 52 -9.16 -0.84 -15.94
N PRO A 53 -10.38 -0.70 -15.40
CA PRO A 53 -10.66 0.45 -14.54
C PRO A 53 -9.97 0.32 -13.17
N LYS A 54 -9.77 -0.91 -12.66
CA LYS A 54 -8.95 -1.15 -11.44
C LYS A 54 -7.49 -0.74 -11.65
N LEU A 55 -6.91 -1.07 -12.80
CA LEU A 55 -5.54 -0.70 -13.14
C LEU A 55 -5.38 0.83 -13.22
N LEU A 56 -6.31 1.50 -13.90
CA LEU A 56 -6.32 2.97 -13.99
C LEU A 56 -6.41 3.61 -12.61
N ALA A 57 -7.28 3.08 -11.73
CA ALA A 57 -7.40 3.56 -10.37
C ALA A 57 -6.11 3.36 -9.56
N ALA A 58 -5.42 2.22 -9.72
CA ALA A 58 -4.13 1.95 -9.08
C ALA A 58 -3.05 2.94 -9.54
N VAL A 59 -2.96 3.19 -10.85
CA VAL A 59 -2.00 4.14 -11.43
C VAL A 59 -2.28 5.56 -10.93
N LEU A 60 -3.53 5.99 -10.94
CA LEU A 60 -3.92 7.30 -10.39
C LEU A 60 -3.58 7.43 -8.91
N ALA A 61 -3.86 6.38 -8.11
CA ALA A 61 -3.48 6.37 -6.70
C ALA A 61 -1.96 6.50 -6.53
N LEU A 62 -1.16 5.79 -7.33
CA LEU A 62 0.30 5.91 -7.29
C LEU A 62 0.81 7.29 -7.71
N VAL A 63 0.20 7.93 -8.69
CA VAL A 63 0.59 9.28 -9.12
C VAL A 63 0.26 10.31 -8.05
N VAL A 64 -0.92 10.22 -7.45
CA VAL A 64 -1.39 11.19 -6.44
C VAL A 64 -0.69 10.98 -5.09
N PHE A 65 -0.60 9.74 -4.61
CA PHE A 65 -0.02 9.42 -3.30
C PHE A 65 1.48 9.09 -3.36
N GLY A 66 2.05 8.92 -4.56
CA GLY A 66 3.45 8.56 -4.75
C GLY A 66 4.45 9.43 -3.99
N PRO A 67 4.37 10.78 -4.06
CA PRO A 67 5.27 11.66 -3.31
C PRO A 67 5.20 11.43 -1.80
N TRP A 68 4.01 11.22 -1.26
CA TRP A 68 3.80 10.95 0.17
C TRP A 68 4.34 9.57 0.56
N MET A 69 4.07 8.55 -0.24
CA MET A 69 4.58 7.18 -0.05
C MET A 69 6.11 7.16 -0.03
N LEU A 70 6.75 7.84 -0.99
CA LEU A 70 8.21 7.98 -1.07
C LEU A 70 8.77 8.71 0.15
N LYS A 71 8.17 9.84 0.55
CA LYS A 71 8.60 10.58 1.74
C LYS A 71 8.55 9.72 3.00
N ARG A 72 7.50 8.91 3.15
CA ARG A 72 7.35 8.01 4.31
C ARG A 72 8.37 6.88 4.29
N LEU A 73 8.59 6.26 3.13
CA LEU A 73 9.55 5.18 2.95
C LEU A 73 10.99 5.66 3.21
N VAL A 74 11.38 6.78 2.61
CA VAL A 74 12.70 7.39 2.81
C VAL A 74 12.87 7.86 4.25
N GLY A 75 11.84 8.46 4.86
CA GLY A 75 11.86 8.86 6.27
C GLY A 75 12.07 7.68 7.23
N PHE A 76 11.40 6.56 6.97
CA PHE A 76 11.61 5.33 7.73
C PHE A 76 13.02 4.77 7.54
N ALA A 77 13.50 4.67 6.29
CA ALA A 77 14.83 4.16 5.99
C ALA A 77 15.95 5.00 6.60
N THR A 78 15.86 6.33 6.50
CA THR A 78 16.84 7.26 7.09
C THR A 78 16.87 7.15 8.60
N THR A 79 15.71 7.09 9.25
CA THR A 79 15.63 6.88 10.71
C THR A 79 16.26 5.54 11.11
N LEU A 80 15.94 4.47 10.38
CA LEU A 80 16.48 3.13 10.64
C LEU A 80 18.02 3.13 10.54
N ILE A 81 18.57 3.67 9.45
CA ILE A 81 20.02 3.73 9.23
C ILE A 81 20.70 4.61 10.28
N ALA A 82 20.13 5.78 10.61
CA ALA A 82 20.67 6.67 11.64
C ALA A 82 20.65 6.05 13.04
N SER A 83 19.77 5.08 13.28
CA SER A 83 19.65 4.37 14.56
C SER A 83 20.67 3.24 14.69
N ILE A 84 21.26 2.74 13.60
CA ILE A 84 22.21 1.61 13.62
C ILE A 84 23.39 1.84 14.59
N PRO A 85 24.06 3.01 14.63
CA PRO A 85 25.18 3.24 15.56
C PRO A 85 24.76 3.19 17.04
N SER A 86 23.47 3.42 17.35
CA SER A 86 22.94 3.32 18.71
C SER A 86 22.60 1.90 19.15
N TRP A 87 22.66 0.92 18.22
CA TRP A 87 22.33 -0.48 18.46
C TRP A 87 23.55 -1.39 18.60
N VAL A 88 24.75 -0.85 18.34
CA VAL A 88 26.05 -1.51 18.50
C VAL A 88 26.48 -1.50 19.96
#